data_AF-A0A4P2V997-F1
#
_entry.id   AF-A0A4P2V997-F1
#
_cell.length_a   1.000
_cell.length_b   1.000
_cell.length_c   1.000
_cell.angle_alpha   90.00
_cell.angle_beta   90.00
_cell.angle_gamma   90.00
#
_symmetry.space_group_name_H-M   'P 1'
#
loop_
_entity.id
_entity.type
_entity.pdbx_description
1 polymer ?
#
loop_
_entity_poly.entity_id
_entity_poly.type
_entity_poly.pdbx_seq_one_letter_code
_entity_poly.pdbx_strand_id
1 'polypeptide(L)'
;LSQLRQADAIANEIIMQAGLYRKISQMPVVLIPVHFDRDPINRTPSCRRSVVLRPFITNDFMTGVPAVPGSVQLPLHVLNQMVRDITKLDGISRVLY
;
A
#
# COMPACT_ATOMS: atom_id res chain seq x y z
N LEU A 1 0.78 8.16 13.79
CA LEU A 1 0.15 8.78 12.61
C LEU A 1 1.16 9.21 11.54
N SER A 2 2.36 9.70 11.89
CA SER A 2 3.40 10.10 10.93
C SER A 2 3.76 9.00 9.92
N GLN A 3 4.00 7.77 10.37
CA GLN A 3 4.35 6.63 9.51
C GLN A 3 3.28 6.34 8.44
N LEU A 4 1.99 6.39 8.82
CA LEU A 4 0.88 6.23 7.87
C LEU A 4 0.85 7.38 6.85
N ARG A 5 1.04 8.64 7.31
CA ARG A 5 1.09 9.80 6.41
C ARG A 5 2.25 9.71 5.41
N GLN A 6 3.40 9.20 5.83
CA GLN A 6 4.54 8.98 4.94
C GLN A 6 4.25 7.89 3.89
N ALA A 7 3.69 6.76 4.31
CA ALA A 7 3.32 5.68 3.39
C ALA A 7 2.25 6.13 2.38
N ASP A 8 1.25 6.89 2.84
CA ASP A 8 0.20 7.48 2.01
C ASP A 8 0.75 8.49 1.00
N ALA A 9 1.64 9.38 1.43
CA ALA A 9 2.31 10.34 0.54
C ALA A 9 3.10 9.63 -0.56
N ILE A 10 3.91 8.63 -0.21
CA ILE A 10 4.70 7.84 -1.19
C ILE A 10 3.77 7.18 -2.22
N ALA A 11 2.71 6.50 -1.78
CA ALA A 11 1.78 5.83 -2.69
C ALA A 11 1.11 6.81 -3.66
N ASN A 12 0.60 7.93 -3.15
CA ASN A 12 -0.09 8.93 -3.96
C ASN A 12 0.85 9.68 -4.91
N GLU A 13 2.07 10.02 -4.49
CA GLU A 13 3.08 10.64 -5.35
C GLU A 13 3.44 9.75 -6.54
N ILE A 14 3.67 8.45 -6.31
CA ILE A 14 3.97 7.48 -7.37
C ILE A 14 2.79 7.36 -8.35
N ILE A 15 1.54 7.32 -7.87
CA ILE A 15 0.34 7.28 -8.72
C ILE A 15 0.20 8.55 -9.56
N MET A 16 0.48 9.72 -8.97
CA MET A 16 0.47 10.99 -9.68
C MET A 16 1.53 11.04 -10.77
N GLN A 17 2.78 10.69 -10.44
CA GLN A 17 3.90 10.66 -11.40
C GLN A 17 3.66 9.67 -12.54
N ALA A 18 3.00 8.55 -12.26
CA ALA A 18 2.62 7.56 -13.28
C ALA A 18 1.38 7.98 -14.12
N GLY A 19 0.75 9.13 -13.82
CA GLY A 19 -0.44 9.60 -14.53
C GLY A 19 -1.70 8.76 -14.28
N LEU A 20 -1.75 8.00 -13.18
CA LEU A 20 -2.84 7.08 -12.86
C LEU A 20 -3.91 7.67 -11.94
N TYR A 21 -3.69 8.89 -11.42
CA TYR A 21 -4.59 9.55 -10.46
C TYR A 21 -6.06 9.63 -10.92
N ARG A 22 -6.31 9.74 -12.23
CA ARG A 22 -7.68 9.77 -12.78
C ARG A 22 -8.26 8.38 -13.09
N LYS A 23 -7.45 7.32 -13.07
CA LYS A 23 -7.87 5.94 -13.35
C LYS A 23 -8.28 5.17 -12.10
N ILE A 24 -7.83 5.62 -10.93
CA ILE A 24 -8.14 5.04 -9.62
C ILE A 24 -9.03 6.04 -8.90
N SER A 25 -10.26 5.65 -8.55
CA SER A 25 -11.21 6.57 -7.88
C SER A 25 -10.72 6.94 -6.48
N GLN A 26 -10.14 5.98 -5.75
CA GLN A 26 -9.52 6.21 -4.44
C GLN A 26 -8.35 5.25 -4.20
N MET A 27 -7.28 5.71 -3.53
CA MET A 27 -6.18 4.88 -3.05
C MET A 27 -6.02 4.98 -1.52
N PRO A 28 -6.89 4.32 -0.73
CA PRO A 28 -6.66 4.16 0.69
C PRO A 28 -5.35 3.42 0.96
N VAL A 29 -4.54 4.00 1.85
CA VAL A 29 -3.39 3.33 2.48
C VAL A 29 -3.75 3.07 3.93
N VAL A 30 -3.66 1.81 4.37
CA VAL A 30 -4.09 1.40 5.71
C VAL A 30 -2.92 0.80 6.48
N LEU A 31 -2.67 1.28 7.70
CA LEU A 31 -1.66 0.73 8.59
C LEU A 31 -2.31 -0.29 9.55
N ILE A 32 -1.87 -1.54 9.51
CA ILE A 32 -2.35 -2.62 10.38
C ILE A 32 -1.29 -3.01 11.42
N PRO A 33 -1.69 -3.37 12.66
CA PRO A 33 -0.77 -3.74 13.73
C PRO A 33 -0.29 -5.20 13.62
N VAL A 34 0.17 -5.59 12.43
CA VAL A 34 0.63 -6.96 12.14
C VAL A 34 2.12 -6.95 11.80
N HIS A 35 2.90 -7.74 12.56
CA HIS A 35 4.33 -7.96 12.37
C HIS A 35 4.55 -9.40 11.85
N PHE A 36 4.78 -9.52 10.55
CA PHE A 36 5.12 -10.77 9.86
C PHE A 36 6.58 -11.16 10.05
N ASP A 37 6.91 -12.39 9.65
CA ASP A 37 8.29 -12.93 9.62
C ASP A 37 9.00 -12.96 10.99
N ARG A 38 8.21 -12.99 12.07
CA ARG A 38 8.74 -13.23 13.42
C ARG A 38 9.03 -14.71 13.59
N ASP A 39 10.26 -15.01 14.02
CA ASP A 39 10.63 -16.35 14.41
C ASP A 39 9.90 -16.73 15.71
N PRO A 40 9.03 -17.76 15.70
CA PRO A 40 8.30 -18.18 16.89
C PRO A 40 9.21 -18.70 18.01
N ILE A 41 10.42 -19.16 17.69
CA ILE A 41 11.38 -19.69 18.66
C ILE A 41 11.98 -18.55 19.48
N ASN A 42 12.31 -17.44 18.82
CA ASN A 42 12.98 -16.29 19.44
C ASN A 42 12.06 -15.38 20.26
N ARG A 43 10.73 -15.66 20.30
CA ARG A 43 9.70 -14.92 21.08
C ARG A 43 9.83 -13.39 21.00
N THR A 44 10.22 -12.87 19.83
CA THR A 44 10.44 -11.43 19.66
C THR A 44 9.12 -10.65 19.77
N PRO A 45 9.12 -9.52 20.51
CA PRO A 45 7.92 -8.70 20.66
C PRO A 45 7.47 -8.11 19.31
N SER A 46 6.17 -7.88 19.17
CA SER A 46 5.60 -7.29 17.95
C SER A 46 5.83 -5.78 17.91
N CYS A 47 6.97 -5.34 17.38
CA CYS A 47 7.33 -3.92 17.31
C CYS A 47 7.09 -3.25 15.94
N ARG A 48 6.76 -4.02 14.89
CA ARG A 48 6.53 -3.49 13.52
C ARG A 48 5.06 -3.56 13.13
N ARG A 49 4.72 -2.86 12.06
CA ARG A 49 3.37 -2.76 11.49
C ARG A 49 3.43 -3.07 10.00
N SER A 50 2.28 -3.33 9.38
CA SER A 50 2.21 -3.58 7.94
C SER A 50 1.28 -2.59 7.26
N VAL A 51 1.51 -2.33 5.98
CA VAL A 51 0.73 -1.38 5.18
C VAL A 51 -0.09 -2.15 4.15
N VAL A 52 -1.35 -1.76 3.95
CA VAL A 52 -2.23 -2.28 2.91
C VAL A 52 -2.47 -1.18 1.89
N LEU A 53 -2.27 -1.49 0.61
CA LEU A 53 -2.60 -0.63 -0.52
C LEU A 53 -3.96 -1.07 -1.09
N ARG A 54 -4.98 -0.21 -1.02
CA ARG A 54 -6.36 -0.57 -1.44
C ARG A 54 -6.83 0.34 -2.58
N PRO A 55 -6.26 0.26 -3.79
CA PRO A 55 -6.77 1.04 -4.92
C PRO A 55 -8.15 0.55 -5.31
N PHE A 56 -9.10 1.47 -5.41
CA PHE A 56 -10.50 1.17 -5.66
C PHE A 56 -11.02 1.98 -6.82
N ILE A 57 -11.74 1.31 -7.72
CA ILE A 57 -12.34 1.88 -8.92
C ILE A 57 -13.84 1.74 -8.77
N THR A 58 -14.53 2.88 -8.84
CA THR A 58 -15.98 2.97 -8.65
C THR A 58 -16.52 4.22 -9.34
N ASN A 59 -17.77 4.13 -9.79
CA ASN A 59 -18.51 5.25 -10.38
C ASN A 59 -19.47 5.93 -9.38
N ASP A 60 -19.91 5.20 -8.35
CA ASP A 60 -20.99 5.62 -7.45
C ASP A 60 -20.68 5.38 -5.96
N PHE A 61 -19.51 4.83 -5.64
CA PHE A 61 -19.08 4.38 -4.30
C PHE A 61 -19.99 3.35 -3.62
N MET A 62 -21.03 2.86 -4.30
CA MET A 62 -21.87 1.74 -3.86
C MET A 62 -21.33 0.42 -4.39
N THR A 63 -20.86 0.42 -5.63
CA THR A 63 -20.23 -0.74 -6.29
C THR A 63 -18.85 -0.37 -6.81
N GLY A 64 -17.90 -1.28 -6.72
CA GLY A 64 -16.57 -1.03 -7.25
C GLY A 64 -15.70 -2.25 -7.19
N VAL A 65 -14.59 -2.18 -7.90
CA VAL A 65 -13.61 -3.24 -8.01
C VAL A 65 -12.26 -2.73 -7.52
N PRO A 66 -11.43 -3.59 -6.91
CA PRO A 66 -10.04 -3.23 -6.71
C PRO A 66 -9.38 -3.02 -8.08
N ALA A 67 -8.43 -2.10 -8.18
CA ALA A 67 -7.54 -2.11 -9.34
C ALA A 67 -6.84 -3.49 -9.37
N VAL A 68 -6.64 -4.09 -10.53
CA VAL A 68 -5.96 -5.39 -10.61
C VAL A 68 -4.49 -5.16 -10.91
N PRO A 69 -3.53 -5.69 -10.13
CA PRO A 69 -2.11 -5.58 -10.44
C PRO A 69 -1.79 -6.11 -11.84
N GLY A 70 -1.09 -5.32 -12.66
CA GLY A 70 -0.78 -5.65 -14.06
C GLY A 70 -1.84 -5.21 -15.06
N SER A 71 -2.97 -4.67 -14.61
CA SER A 71 -3.94 -4.01 -15.49
C SER A 71 -3.44 -2.65 -16.00
N VAL A 72 -4.16 -2.08 -16.97
CA VAL A 72 -3.91 -0.73 -17.51
C VAL A 72 -4.11 0.36 -16.45
N GLN A 73 -4.93 0.08 -15.43
CA GLN A 73 -5.21 0.97 -14.31
C GLN A 73 -4.12 0.91 -13.24
N LEU A 74 -3.44 -0.24 -13.08
CA LEU A 74 -2.32 -0.39 -12.15
C LEU A 74 -1.23 -1.31 -12.73
N PRO A 75 -0.31 -0.77 -13.54
CA PRO A 75 0.82 -1.52 -14.06
C PRO A 75 1.70 -2.06 -12.93
N LEU A 76 2.22 -3.29 -13.08
CA LEU A 76 3.02 -3.95 -12.05
C LEU A 76 4.27 -3.16 -11.63
N HIS A 77 4.93 -2.46 -12.57
CA HIS A 77 6.11 -1.67 -12.23
C HIS A 77 5.80 -0.52 -11.26
N VAL A 78 4.61 0.09 -11.38
CA VAL A 78 4.16 1.16 -10.47
C VAL A 78 3.87 0.59 -9.08
N LEU A 79 3.14 -0.54 -9.00
CA LEU A 79 2.90 -1.21 -7.73
C LEU A 79 4.21 -1.65 -7.06
N ASN A 80 5.12 -2.24 -7.82
CA ASN A 80 6.43 -2.65 -7.32
C ASN A 80 7.24 -1.47 -6.79
N GLN A 81 7.15 -0.30 -7.43
CA GLN A 81 7.80 0.91 -6.92
C GLN A 81 7.21 1.33 -5.57
N MET A 82 5.87 1.34 -5.42
CA MET A 82 5.22 1.64 -4.14
C MET A 82 5.66 0.67 -3.05
N VAL A 83 5.64 -0.63 -3.33
CA VAL A 83 6.07 -1.67 -2.38
C VAL A 83 7.53 -1.44 -1.97
N ARG A 84 8.43 -1.19 -2.92
CA ARG A 84 9.85 -0.96 -2.64
C ARG A 84 10.07 0.26 -1.75
N ASP A 85 9.41 1.38 -2.02
CA ASP A 85 9.65 2.63 -1.30
C ASP A 85 8.99 2.63 0.08
N ILE A 86 7.78 2.07 0.22
CA ILE A 86 7.11 1.94 1.52
C ILE A 86 7.85 0.95 2.41
N THR A 87 8.41 -0.14 1.86
CA THR A 87 9.19 -1.12 2.64
C THR A 87 10.47 -0.53 3.24
N LYS A 88 11.01 0.56 2.67
CA LYS A 88 12.19 1.26 3.23
C LYS A 88 11.85 2.08 4.48
N LEU A 89 10.57 2.36 4.75
CA LEU A 89 10.18 3.07 5.96
C LEU A 89 10.48 2.21 7.19
N ASP A 90 11.10 2.81 8.20
CA ASP A 90 11.40 2.11 9.43
C ASP A 90 10.11 1.64 10.13
N GLY A 91 10.17 0.47 10.76
CA GLY A 91 9.05 -0.15 11.45
C GLY A 91 7.97 -0.77 10.55
N ILE A 92 8.16 -0.82 9.22
CA ILE A 92 7.31 -1.58 8.31
C ILE A 92 7.80 -3.03 8.21
N SER A 93 6.88 -3.97 8.39
CA SER A 93 7.12 -5.41 8.28
C SER A 93 6.82 -5.90 6.86
N ARG A 94 5.60 -5.65 6.36
CA ARG A 94 5.21 -5.96 4.98
C ARG A 94 4.30 -4.90 4.38
N VAL A 95 4.30 -4.86 3.06
CA VAL A 95 3.30 -4.16 2.25
C VAL A 95 2.39 -5.21 1.61
N LEU A 96 1.09 -5.02 1.76
CA LEU A 96 0.01 -5.89 1.31
C LEU A 96 -0.82 -5.16 0.26
N TYR A 97 -1.55 -5.94 -0.51
CA TYR A 97 -2.49 -5.49 -1.53
C TYR A 97 -3.84 -6.15 -1.28
#